data_AF-A0AAD5QBX0-F1
#
_entry.id   AF-A0AAD5QBX0-F1
#
_cell.length_a   1.000
_cell.length_b   1.000
_cell.length_c   1.000
_cell.angle_alpha   90.00
_cell.angle_beta   90.00
_cell.angle_gamma   90.00
#
_symmetry.space_group_name_H-M   'P 1'
#
loop_
_entity.id
_entity.type
_entity.pdbx_description
1 polymer ?
#
loop_
_entity_poly.entity_id
_entity_poly.type
_entity_poly.pdbx_seq_one_letter_code
_entity_poly.pdbx_strand_id
1 'polypeptide(L)'
;MEAALSSSSSSASPAQEELWNILLLQHEAIQSRLREFHQQVEAFVQLTATNPLTGARQAAAHESPVPLRERAAPGAAPQLISETAARLATEFCDARGALRDGASLPAFTKRLGEAALTLEDKAQMLFVLDQTFRAAESAGLSAAFEKERGYEVLLDWFAGACTYQDDANKAFSRLVLQFLQQHKPAMTHARKVVLSRLRQLQPFAVGRQTKALLKETVEKYRE
;
A
#
# COMPACT_ATOMS: atom_id res chain seq x y z
N MET A 1 -46.63 -44.73 -9.09
CA MET A 1 -46.25 -44.02 -10.32
C MET A 1 -46.23 -42.55 -9.96
N GLU A 2 -45.06 -41.91 -10.09
CA GLU A 2 -44.82 -40.45 -10.15
C GLU A 2 -45.15 -39.62 -8.88
N ALA A 3 -44.33 -38.68 -8.40
CA ALA A 3 -43.03 -38.18 -8.82
C ALA A 3 -42.30 -37.62 -7.58
N ALA A 4 -40.99 -37.86 -7.52
CA ALA A 4 -40.10 -37.27 -6.54
C ALA A 4 -39.94 -35.77 -6.83
N LEU A 5 -40.34 -34.92 -5.88
CA LEU A 5 -39.97 -33.51 -5.88
C LEU A 5 -38.57 -33.38 -5.31
N SER A 6 -37.60 -33.32 -6.23
CA SER A 6 -36.23 -32.93 -5.98
C SER A 6 -36.17 -31.48 -5.49
N SER A 7 -36.00 -31.29 -4.18
CA SER A 7 -35.57 -29.99 -3.63
C SER A 7 -34.06 -29.89 -3.72
N SER A 8 -33.55 -29.48 -4.89
CA SER A 8 -32.17 -29.02 -5.04
C SER A 8 -32.04 -27.62 -4.43
N SER A 9 -31.77 -27.53 -3.13
CA SER A 9 -31.31 -26.28 -2.51
C SER A 9 -29.83 -26.08 -2.88
N SER A 10 -29.59 -25.23 -3.88
CA SER A 10 -28.24 -24.83 -4.31
C SER A 10 -27.53 -24.08 -3.18
N SER A 11 -26.52 -24.70 -2.56
CA SER A 11 -25.55 -23.98 -1.73
C SER A 11 -24.76 -23.04 -2.64
N ALA A 12 -24.85 -21.72 -2.40
CA ALA A 12 -24.04 -20.74 -3.11
C ALA A 12 -22.54 -21.06 -2.90
N SER A 13 -21.73 -20.89 -3.94
CA SER A 13 -20.28 -21.10 -3.80
C SER A 13 -19.69 -20.06 -2.83
N PRO A 14 -18.64 -20.38 -2.06
CA PRO A 14 -18.05 -19.45 -1.09
C PRO A 14 -17.60 -18.12 -1.72
N ALA A 15 -17.16 -18.15 -2.99
CA ALA A 15 -16.81 -16.95 -3.76
C ALA A 15 -18.04 -16.07 -4.08
N GLN A 16 -19.23 -16.67 -4.21
CA GLN A 16 -20.48 -15.96 -4.46
C GLN A 16 -21.02 -15.31 -3.18
N GLU A 17 -20.82 -15.96 -2.03
CA GLU A 17 -21.12 -15.38 -0.71
C GLU A 17 -20.18 -14.22 -0.36
N GLU A 18 -18.87 -14.36 -0.64
CA GLU A 18 -17.90 -13.26 -0.48
C GLU A 18 -18.24 -12.05 -1.36
N LEU A 19 -18.57 -12.28 -2.65
CA LEU A 19 -19.00 -11.21 -3.54
C LEU A 19 -20.26 -10.51 -3.04
N TRP A 20 -21.23 -11.28 -2.54
CA TRP A 20 -22.47 -10.73 -1.99
C TRP A 20 -22.22 -9.86 -0.76
N ASN A 21 -21.34 -10.31 0.15
CA ASN A 21 -20.95 -9.54 1.33
C ASN A 21 -20.23 -8.24 0.96
N ILE A 22 -19.35 -8.26 -0.05
CA ILE A 22 -18.69 -7.05 -0.55
C ILE A 22 -19.73 -6.07 -1.13
N LEU A 23 -20.67 -6.55 -1.93
CA LEU A 23 -21.72 -5.70 -2.52
C LEU A 23 -22.63 -5.10 -1.45
N LEU A 24 -22.97 -5.86 -0.41
CA LEU A 24 -23.76 -5.37 0.72
C LEU A 24 -23.04 -4.24 1.46
N LEU A 25 -21.75 -4.44 1.78
CA LEU A 25 -20.93 -3.42 2.46
C LEU A 25 -20.78 -2.16 1.61
N GLN A 26 -20.61 -2.29 0.30
CA GLN A 26 -20.55 -1.15 -0.62
C GLN A 26 -21.88 -0.40 -0.65
N HIS A 27 -23.00 -1.13 -0.67
CA HIS A 27 -24.33 -0.53 -0.65
C HIS A 27 -24.57 0.25 0.65
N GLU A 28 -24.24 -0.33 1.80
CA GLU A 28 -24.35 0.34 3.10
C GLU A 28 -23.45 1.57 3.19
N ALA A 29 -22.22 1.49 2.68
CA ALA A 29 -21.30 2.62 2.64
C ALA A 29 -21.85 3.78 1.78
N ILE A 30 -22.41 3.48 0.61
CA ILE A 30 -23.03 4.48 -0.27
C ILE A 30 -24.26 5.10 0.41
N GLN A 31 -25.11 4.30 1.05
CA GLN A 31 -26.28 4.80 1.77
C GLN A 31 -25.88 5.69 2.95
N SER A 32 -24.83 5.33 3.70
CA SER A 32 -24.30 6.19 4.78
C SER A 32 -23.85 7.54 4.22
N ARG A 33 -23.05 7.51 3.14
CA ARG A 33 -22.52 8.72 2.52
C ARG A 33 -23.61 9.63 1.96
N LEU A 34 -24.67 9.06 1.40
CA LEU A 34 -25.81 9.82 0.90
C LEU A 34 -26.59 10.50 2.03
N ARG A 35 -26.80 9.80 3.16
CA ARG A 35 -27.41 10.40 4.36
C ARG A 35 -26.57 11.54 4.90
N GLU A 36 -25.26 11.36 4.98
CA GLU A 36 -24.33 12.39 5.44
C GLU A 36 -24.33 13.62 4.53
N PHE A 37 -24.35 13.41 3.21
CA PHE A 37 -24.44 14.49 2.25
C PHE A 37 -25.73 15.32 2.45
N HIS A 38 -26.87 14.67 2.63
CA HIS A 38 -28.13 15.36 2.92
C HIS A 38 -28.06 16.15 4.23
N GLN A 39 -27.48 15.58 5.30
CA GLN A 39 -27.30 16.28 6.57
C GLN A 39 -26.41 17.52 6.45
N GLN A 40 -25.35 17.46 5.65
CA GLN A 40 -24.45 18.61 5.43
C GLN A 40 -25.12 19.71 4.60
N VAL A 41 -25.84 19.34 3.53
CA VAL A 41 -26.61 20.28 2.73
C VAL A 41 -27.67 20.95 3.59
N GLU A 42 -28.36 20.18 4.41
CA GLU A 42 -29.38 20.69 5.32
C GLU A 42 -28.79 21.64 6.36
N ALA A 43 -27.68 21.29 7.00
CA ALA A 43 -27.06 22.16 7.97
C ALA A 43 -26.49 23.44 7.33
N PHE A 44 -26.02 23.38 6.08
CA PHE A 44 -25.66 24.57 5.30
C PHE A 44 -26.87 25.44 5.00
N VAL A 45 -28.02 24.84 4.63
CA VAL A 45 -29.28 25.55 4.41
C VAL A 45 -29.78 26.19 5.71
N GLN A 46 -29.64 25.52 6.87
CA GLN A 46 -29.97 26.09 8.19
C GLN A 46 -29.14 27.34 8.49
N LEU A 47 -27.87 27.37 8.11
CA LEU A 47 -26.99 28.53 8.33
C LEU A 47 -27.19 29.67 7.32
N THR A 48 -27.41 29.35 6.04
CA THR A 48 -27.33 30.32 4.94
C THR A 48 -28.66 30.61 4.26
N ALA A 49 -29.71 29.84 4.57
CA ALA A 49 -31.02 29.87 3.91
C ALA A 49 -30.95 29.68 2.38
N THR A 50 -29.87 29.06 1.89
CA THR A 50 -29.60 28.84 0.46
C THR A 50 -29.13 27.42 0.19
N ASN A 51 -29.61 26.81 -0.89
CA ASN A 51 -29.16 25.49 -1.30
C ASN A 51 -27.78 25.59 -1.98
N PRO A 52 -26.77 24.84 -1.52
CA PRO A 52 -25.41 24.93 -2.04
C PRO A 52 -25.24 24.39 -3.48
N LEU A 53 -26.18 23.60 -3.99
CA LEU A 53 -26.13 23.01 -5.33
C LEU A 53 -26.88 23.83 -6.38
N THR A 54 -27.99 24.46 -5.99
CA THR A 54 -28.85 25.20 -6.93
C THR A 54 -28.76 26.72 -6.75
N GLY A 55 -28.19 27.19 -5.64
CA GLY A 55 -28.13 28.61 -5.28
C GLY A 55 -29.49 29.24 -4.92
N ALA A 56 -30.57 28.46 -4.99
CA ALA A 56 -31.91 28.93 -4.67
C ALA A 56 -32.09 29.08 -3.16
N ARG A 57 -32.94 30.02 -2.75
CA ARG A 57 -33.36 30.11 -1.35
C ARG A 57 -34.17 28.87 -0.98
N GLN A 58 -33.80 28.25 0.14
CA GLN A 58 -34.46 27.06 0.64
C GLN A 58 -34.56 27.14 2.17
N ALA A 59 -35.69 26.71 2.72
CA ALA A 59 -35.84 26.50 4.16
C ALA A 59 -35.36 25.09 4.52
N ALA A 60 -34.70 24.95 5.66
CA ALA A 60 -34.29 23.65 6.17
C ALA A 60 -35.52 22.76 6.40
N ALA A 61 -35.40 21.45 6.15
CA ALA A 61 -36.53 20.53 6.30
C ALA A 61 -36.75 20.13 7.77
N HIS A 62 -35.69 20.14 8.58
CA HIS A 62 -35.74 19.83 10.00
C HIS A 62 -35.53 21.08 10.87
N GLU A 63 -36.39 21.24 11.89
CA GLU A 63 -36.32 22.33 12.88
C GLU A 63 -35.20 22.14 13.91
N SER A 64 -34.80 20.89 14.17
CA SER A 64 -33.68 20.60 15.07
C SER A 64 -32.35 20.96 14.39
N PRO A 65 -31.41 21.63 15.10
CA PRO A 65 -30.11 21.95 14.54
C PRO A 65 -29.37 20.66 14.21
N VAL A 66 -29.07 20.45 12.93
CA VAL A 66 -28.21 19.34 12.53
C VAL A 66 -26.78 19.78 12.85
N PRO A 67 -26.06 19.10 13.75
CA PRO A 67 -24.70 19.51 14.08
C PRO A 67 -23.85 19.41 12.81
N LEU A 68 -23.40 20.56 12.32
CA LEU A 68 -22.33 20.59 11.33
C LEU A 68 -21.16 19.87 11.96
N ARG A 69 -20.69 18.82 11.30
CA ARG A 69 -19.38 18.28 11.64
C ARG A 69 -18.43 19.45 11.51
N GLU A 70 -17.88 19.92 12.63
CA GLU A 70 -16.70 20.76 12.58
C GLU A 70 -15.75 20.05 11.63
N ARG A 71 -15.26 20.78 10.63
CA ARG A 71 -14.18 20.27 9.79
C ARG A 71 -13.06 20.04 10.78
N ALA A 72 -12.95 18.80 11.29
CA ALA A 72 -11.87 18.39 12.15
C ALA A 72 -10.62 18.91 11.43
N ALA A 73 -9.88 19.80 12.09
CA ALA A 73 -8.54 20.16 11.64
C ALA A 73 -7.89 18.85 11.18
N PRO A 74 -7.32 18.79 9.96
CA PRO A 74 -7.15 17.56 9.19
C PRO A 74 -6.58 16.47 10.08
N GLY A 75 -7.49 15.66 10.59
CA GLY A 75 -7.30 14.88 11.80
C GLY A 75 -8.08 13.62 11.58
N ALA A 76 -7.33 12.62 11.10
CA ALA A 76 -7.77 11.25 10.95
C ALA A 76 -8.99 11.03 10.03
N ALA A 77 -8.94 11.52 8.78
CA ALA A 77 -9.19 10.53 7.74
C ALA A 77 -8.10 9.46 7.92
N PRO A 78 -8.37 8.14 7.84
CA PRO A 78 -7.30 7.17 7.76
C PRO A 78 -6.44 7.60 6.57
N GLN A 79 -5.29 8.23 6.84
CA GLN A 79 -4.39 8.60 5.79
C GLN A 79 -3.91 7.26 5.26
N LEU A 80 -4.33 6.90 4.04
CA LEU A 80 -3.84 5.71 3.33
C LEU A 80 -2.30 5.73 3.18
N ILE A 81 -1.69 6.89 3.44
CA ILE A 81 -0.28 7.17 3.30
C ILE A 81 0.19 7.80 4.62
N SER A 82 1.17 7.16 5.25
CA SER A 82 1.80 7.69 6.44
C SER A 82 2.45 9.05 6.16
N GLU A 83 2.37 9.98 7.11
CA GLU A 83 2.85 11.37 6.93
C GLU A 83 4.36 11.42 6.63
N THR A 84 5.14 10.49 7.17
CA THR A 84 6.57 10.33 6.89
C THR A 84 6.81 9.93 5.43
N ALA A 85 6.06 8.95 4.92
CA ALA A 85 6.14 8.56 3.52
C ALA A 85 5.62 9.63 2.56
N ALA A 86 4.56 10.37 2.92
CA ALA A 86 4.08 11.50 2.13
C ALA A 86 5.15 12.60 2.01
N ARG A 87 5.83 12.92 3.12
CA ARG A 87 6.94 13.89 3.12
C ARG A 87 8.10 13.42 2.23
N LEU A 88 8.55 12.17 2.39
CA LEU A 88 9.62 11.60 1.56
C LEU A 88 9.25 11.60 0.07
N ALA A 89 8.00 11.25 -0.25
CA ALA A 89 7.51 11.29 -1.63
C ALA A 89 7.49 12.72 -2.19
N THR A 90 7.08 13.72 -1.42
CA THR A 90 7.09 15.11 -1.89
C THR A 90 8.49 15.68 -2.06
N GLU A 91 9.44 15.25 -1.22
CA GLU A 91 10.83 15.71 -1.23
C GLU A 91 11.60 15.13 -2.43
N PHE A 92 11.43 13.84 -2.69
CA PHE A 92 12.29 13.10 -3.62
C PHE A 92 11.60 12.66 -4.93
N CYS A 93 10.28 12.56 -4.97
CA CYS A 93 9.57 11.97 -6.11
C CYS A 93 8.99 12.98 -7.09
N ASP A 94 8.93 12.61 -8.36
CA ASP A 94 8.26 13.30 -9.45
C ASP A 94 6.74 13.06 -9.41
N ALA A 95 6.00 13.65 -10.37
CA ALA A 95 4.55 13.49 -10.48
C ALA A 95 4.10 12.03 -10.74
N ARG A 96 5.02 11.14 -11.10
CA ARG A 96 4.77 9.71 -11.35
C ARG A 96 5.08 8.84 -10.13
N GLY A 97 5.62 9.42 -9.06
CA GLY A 97 6.04 8.68 -7.86
C GLY A 97 7.38 7.97 -8.02
N ALA A 98 8.20 8.35 -8.99
CA ALA A 98 9.57 7.90 -9.17
C ALA A 98 10.56 8.98 -8.67
N LEU A 99 11.79 8.61 -8.33
CA LEU A 99 12.81 9.59 -7.95
C LEU A 99 13.10 10.56 -9.11
N ARG A 100 13.12 11.86 -8.82
CA ARG A 100 13.28 12.93 -9.83
C ARG A 100 14.62 12.86 -10.55
N ASP A 101 15.67 12.50 -9.84
CA ASP A 101 17.04 12.63 -10.31
C ASP A 101 18.00 11.70 -9.54
N GLY A 102 19.10 11.30 -10.19
CA GLY A 102 20.10 10.43 -9.56
C GLY A 102 20.91 11.10 -8.46
N ALA A 103 20.90 12.43 -8.36
CA ALA A 103 21.61 13.14 -7.31
C ALA A 103 20.87 13.10 -5.97
N SER A 104 19.55 12.88 -5.97
CA SER A 104 18.77 12.73 -4.76
C SER A 104 18.77 11.30 -4.18
N LEU A 105 19.23 10.32 -4.96
CA LEU A 105 19.31 8.91 -4.57
C LEU A 105 20.17 8.65 -3.32
N PRO A 106 21.37 9.24 -3.13
CA PRO A 106 22.15 9.00 -1.91
C PRO A 106 21.45 9.52 -0.65
N ALA A 107 20.83 10.69 -0.73
CA ALA A 107 20.04 11.25 0.37
C ALA A 107 18.83 10.36 0.67
N PHE A 108 18.13 9.89 -0.37
CA PHE A 108 17.02 8.96 -0.25
C PHE A 108 17.45 7.64 0.40
N THR A 109 18.51 6.98 -0.10
CA THR A 109 19.03 5.72 0.47
C THR A 109 19.42 5.86 1.94
N LYS A 110 20.00 7.01 2.32
CA LYS A 110 20.30 7.31 3.72
C LYS A 110 19.03 7.38 4.58
N ARG A 111 17.96 8.01 4.08
CA ARG A 111 16.65 8.05 4.75
C ARG A 111 16.00 6.66 4.87
N LEU A 112 16.19 5.77 3.89
CA LEU A 112 15.70 4.38 3.97
C LEU A 112 16.31 3.59 5.14
N GLY A 113 17.54 3.93 5.52
CA GLY A 113 18.23 3.33 6.66
C GLY A 113 17.77 3.85 8.03
N GLU A 114 16.91 4.86 8.09
CA GLU A 114 16.43 5.43 9.36
C GLU A 114 15.45 4.47 10.05
N ALA A 115 15.72 4.17 11.33
CA ALA A 115 14.94 3.21 12.12
C ALA A 115 13.48 3.63 12.42
N ALA A 116 13.12 4.87 12.11
CA ALA A 116 11.80 5.42 12.37
C ALA A 116 10.72 5.01 11.35
N LEU A 117 11.08 4.31 10.27
CA LEU A 117 10.13 3.91 9.23
C LEU A 117 9.23 2.76 9.67
N THR A 118 7.92 2.98 9.61
CA THR A 118 6.90 1.94 9.83
C THR A 118 6.91 0.91 8.70
N LEU A 119 6.21 -0.21 8.88
CA LEU A 119 6.09 -1.22 7.82
C LEU A 119 5.39 -0.67 6.57
N GLU A 120 4.40 0.20 6.76
CA GLU A 120 3.69 0.89 5.67
C GLU A 120 4.60 1.86 4.92
N ASP A 121 5.42 2.63 5.66
CA ASP A 121 6.41 3.51 5.05
C ASP A 121 7.39 2.73 4.17
N LYS A 122 7.91 1.62 4.69
CA LYS A 122 8.84 0.76 3.96
C LYS A 122 8.20 0.19 2.69
N ALA A 123 6.94 -0.23 2.76
CA ALA A 123 6.20 -0.71 1.59
C ALA A 123 6.02 0.38 0.53
N GLN A 124 5.71 1.61 0.96
CA GLN A 124 5.55 2.76 0.05
C GLN A 124 6.88 3.17 -0.57
N MET A 125 7.97 3.18 0.20
CA MET A 125 9.31 3.45 -0.34
C MET A 125 9.78 2.35 -1.31
N LEU A 126 9.42 1.09 -1.05
CA LEU A 126 9.69 0.00 -1.99
C LEU A 126 8.94 0.17 -3.30
N PHE A 127 7.70 0.66 -3.26
CA PHE A 127 6.92 1.00 -4.45
C PHE A 127 7.56 2.15 -5.25
N VAL A 128 8.01 3.21 -4.56
CA VAL A 128 8.76 4.31 -5.19
C VAL A 128 10.02 3.79 -5.90
N LEU A 129 10.78 2.90 -5.23
CA LEU A 129 11.94 2.27 -5.84
C LEU A 129 11.58 1.41 -7.06
N ASP A 130 10.48 0.64 -7.01
CA ASP A 130 10.04 -0.19 -8.14
C ASP A 130 9.67 0.67 -9.35
N GLN A 131 8.91 1.75 -9.14
CA GLN A 131 8.60 2.71 -10.20
C GLN A 131 9.85 3.37 -10.76
N THR A 132 10.77 3.76 -9.89
CA THR A 132 12.03 4.38 -10.27
C THR A 132 12.87 3.45 -11.14
N PHE A 133 12.92 2.15 -10.81
CA PHE A 133 13.71 1.18 -11.57
C PHE A 133 13.03 0.71 -12.86
N ARG A 134 11.69 0.79 -12.93
CA ARG A 134 10.93 0.52 -14.16
C ARG A 134 10.96 1.66 -15.16
N ALA A 135 11.22 2.89 -14.72
CA ALA A 135 11.35 4.03 -15.62
C ALA A 135 12.51 3.82 -16.61
N ALA A 136 12.32 4.21 -17.88
CA ALA A 136 13.29 3.94 -18.96
C ALA A 136 14.68 4.58 -18.74
N GLU A 137 14.79 5.54 -17.83
CA GLU A 137 16.04 6.25 -17.47
C GLU A 137 16.78 5.62 -16.26
N SER A 138 16.32 4.45 -15.78
CA SER A 138 16.72 3.89 -14.49
C SER A 138 18.08 3.19 -14.43
N ALA A 139 18.71 2.89 -15.57
CA ALA A 139 19.96 2.12 -15.59
C ALA A 139 21.09 2.82 -14.78
N GLY A 140 21.13 4.16 -14.82
CA GLY A 140 22.04 4.95 -13.99
C GLY A 140 21.66 4.99 -12.51
N LEU A 141 20.35 4.97 -12.21
CA LEU A 141 19.81 5.01 -10.85
C LEU A 141 20.02 3.69 -10.10
N SER A 142 19.81 2.56 -10.77
CA SER A 142 20.07 1.24 -10.19
C SER A 142 21.55 1.06 -9.85
N ALA A 143 22.46 1.45 -10.75
CA ALA A 143 23.90 1.38 -10.49
C ALA A 143 24.34 2.32 -9.35
N ALA A 144 23.74 3.50 -9.22
CA ALA A 144 24.00 4.41 -8.11
C ALA A 144 23.44 3.84 -6.78
N PHE A 145 22.28 3.18 -6.80
CA PHE A 145 21.70 2.53 -5.63
C PHE A 145 22.59 1.39 -5.11
N GLU A 146 23.22 0.65 -6.01
CA GLU A 146 24.22 -0.36 -5.67
C GLU A 146 25.46 0.24 -5.00
N LYS A 147 25.96 1.37 -5.51
CA LYS A 147 27.12 2.06 -4.92
C LYS A 147 26.84 2.55 -3.49
N GLU A 148 25.62 3.03 -3.26
CA GLU A 148 25.15 3.48 -1.94
C GLU A 148 24.73 2.32 -1.02
N ARG A 149 25.02 1.06 -1.40
CA ARG A 149 24.65 -0.15 -0.63
C ARG A 149 23.16 -0.25 -0.33
N GLY A 150 22.29 0.32 -1.17
CA GLY A 150 20.84 0.34 -0.95
C GLY A 150 20.21 -1.06 -0.86
N TYR A 151 20.79 -2.05 -1.55
CA TYR A 151 20.37 -3.45 -1.43
C TYR A 151 20.61 -4.05 -0.03
N GLU A 152 21.62 -3.57 0.71
CA GLU A 152 21.84 -4.01 2.09
C GLU A 152 20.70 -3.53 3.01
N VAL A 153 20.22 -2.30 2.80
CA VAL A 153 19.06 -1.75 3.53
C VAL A 153 17.82 -2.60 3.30
N LEU A 154 17.56 -3.02 2.05
CA LEU A 154 16.43 -3.91 1.72
C LEU A 154 16.57 -5.29 2.39
N LEU A 155 17.79 -5.82 2.48
CA LEU A 155 18.05 -7.09 3.17
C LEU A 155 17.86 -6.97 4.67
N ASP A 156 18.21 -5.83 5.28
CA ASP A 156 17.95 -5.57 6.70
C ASP A 156 16.45 -5.42 6.96
N TRP A 157 15.70 -4.79 6.05
CA TRP A 157 14.24 -4.77 6.11
C TRP A 157 13.63 -6.17 5.99
N PHE A 158 14.13 -7.01 5.08
CA PHE A 158 13.70 -8.40 4.96
C PHE A 158 14.01 -9.21 6.22
N ALA A 159 15.22 -9.04 6.78
CA ALA A 159 15.62 -9.69 8.03
C ALA A 159 14.69 -9.27 9.19
N GLY A 160 14.43 -7.96 9.32
CA GLY A 160 13.51 -7.43 10.33
C GLY A 160 12.06 -7.88 10.12
N ALA A 161 11.61 -8.07 8.87
CA ALA A 161 10.28 -8.62 8.62
C ALA A 161 10.19 -10.11 8.97
N CYS A 162 11.27 -10.87 8.80
CA CYS A 162 11.33 -12.29 9.16
C CYS A 162 11.30 -12.54 10.67
N THR A 163 11.61 -11.54 11.52
CA THR A 163 11.53 -11.72 12.98
C THR A 163 10.09 -11.78 13.49
N TYR A 164 9.13 -11.25 12.73
CA TYR A 164 7.72 -11.20 13.11
C TYR A 164 6.89 -12.20 12.29
N GLN A 165 5.90 -12.81 12.93
CA GLN A 165 5.09 -13.89 12.34
C GLN A 165 3.67 -13.47 11.94
N ASP A 166 3.34 -12.18 12.05
CA ASP A 166 2.06 -11.66 11.57
C ASP A 166 1.99 -11.62 10.04
N ASP A 167 0.78 -11.53 9.52
CA ASP A 167 0.53 -11.63 8.08
C ASP A 167 1.01 -10.40 7.31
N ALA A 168 1.08 -9.23 7.95
CA ALA A 168 1.61 -8.01 7.34
C ALA A 168 3.11 -8.15 7.09
N ASN A 169 3.88 -8.62 8.07
CA ASN A 169 5.32 -8.88 7.91
C ASN A 169 5.61 -10.01 6.91
N LYS A 170 4.77 -11.04 6.83
CA LYS A 170 4.86 -12.07 5.77
C LYS A 170 4.58 -11.49 4.38
N ALA A 171 3.58 -10.62 4.26
CA ALA A 171 3.27 -9.94 3.01
C ALA A 171 4.42 -9.03 2.58
N PHE A 172 4.92 -8.21 3.49
CA PHE A 172 6.05 -7.32 3.23
C PHE A 172 7.34 -8.08 2.87
N SER A 173 7.63 -9.18 3.58
CA SER A 173 8.77 -10.06 3.23
C SER A 173 8.69 -10.56 1.78
N ARG A 174 7.48 -10.91 1.31
CA ARG A 174 7.26 -11.32 -0.09
C ARG A 174 7.47 -10.15 -1.05
N LEU A 175 6.98 -8.95 -0.72
CA LEU A 175 7.19 -7.75 -1.54
C LEU A 175 8.68 -7.44 -1.72
N VAL A 176 9.48 -7.50 -0.65
CA VAL A 176 10.93 -7.28 -0.74
C VAL A 176 11.59 -8.33 -1.64
N LEU A 177 11.22 -9.61 -1.52
CA LEU A 177 11.76 -10.66 -2.38
C LEU A 177 11.36 -10.48 -3.84
N GLN A 178 10.11 -10.11 -4.13
CA GLN A 178 9.66 -9.81 -5.50
C GLN A 178 10.45 -8.65 -6.11
N PHE A 179 10.68 -7.58 -5.34
CA PHE A 179 11.52 -6.47 -5.76
C PHE A 179 12.94 -6.94 -6.11
N LEU A 180 13.57 -7.74 -5.23
CA LEU A 180 14.91 -8.29 -5.46
C LEU A 180 14.98 -9.23 -6.68
N GLN A 181 13.91 -9.97 -6.97
CA GLN A 181 13.83 -10.81 -8.16
C GLN A 181 13.71 -10.00 -9.46
N GLN A 182 12.95 -8.91 -9.43
CA GLN A 182 12.71 -8.05 -10.59
C GLN A 182 13.93 -7.18 -10.89
N HIS A 183 14.53 -6.60 -9.86
CA HIS A 183 15.60 -5.62 -9.97
C HIS A 183 16.92 -6.18 -9.44
N LYS A 184 17.49 -7.14 -10.15
CA LYS A 184 18.77 -7.77 -9.80
C LYS A 184 19.91 -6.74 -9.87
N PRO A 185 20.86 -6.75 -8.92
CA PRO A 185 22.08 -5.97 -9.03
C PRO A 185 22.85 -6.32 -10.32
N ALA A 186 23.24 -5.27 -11.04
CA ALA A 186 24.10 -5.34 -12.21
C ALA A 186 25.54 -5.69 -11.81
N MET A 187 26.06 -5.13 -10.70
CA MET A 187 27.42 -5.38 -10.24
C MET A 187 27.56 -6.79 -9.65
N THR A 188 28.60 -7.50 -10.09
CA THR A 188 28.89 -8.87 -9.62
C THR A 188 29.13 -8.93 -8.11
N HIS A 189 29.77 -7.91 -7.53
CA HIS A 189 30.02 -7.85 -6.09
C HIS A 189 28.72 -7.71 -5.30
N ALA A 190 27.87 -6.73 -5.65
CA ALA A 190 26.57 -6.52 -5.01
C ALA A 190 25.69 -7.78 -5.11
N ARG A 191 25.66 -8.44 -6.27
CA ARG A 191 24.94 -9.71 -6.45
C ARG A 191 25.44 -10.81 -5.50
N LYS A 192 26.76 -10.95 -5.32
CA LYS A 192 27.34 -11.93 -4.38
C LYS A 192 26.98 -11.62 -2.93
N VAL A 193 27.01 -10.35 -2.53
CA VAL A 193 26.62 -9.91 -1.18
C VAL A 193 25.15 -10.25 -0.91
N VAL A 194 24.26 -9.88 -1.83
CA VAL A 194 22.82 -10.16 -1.73
C VAL A 194 22.57 -11.67 -1.64
N LEU A 195 23.20 -12.45 -2.52
CA LEU A 195 23.05 -13.91 -2.52
C LEU A 195 23.53 -14.54 -1.21
N SER A 196 24.65 -14.08 -0.66
CA SER A 196 25.20 -14.59 0.60
C SER A 196 24.27 -14.30 1.78
N ARG A 197 23.79 -13.05 1.90
CA ARG A 197 22.82 -12.64 2.93
C ARG A 197 21.48 -13.38 2.80
N LEU A 198 20.94 -13.54 1.60
CA LEU A 198 19.68 -14.28 1.40
C LEU A 198 19.80 -15.75 1.84
N ARG A 199 20.94 -16.41 1.61
CA ARG A 199 21.20 -17.77 2.12
C ARG A 199 21.28 -17.82 3.64
N GLN A 200 21.91 -16.82 4.26
CA GLN A 200 21.96 -16.71 5.73
C GLN A 200 20.58 -16.49 6.33
N LEU A 201 19.71 -15.74 5.64
CA LEU A 201 18.34 -15.44 6.11
C LEU A 201 17.33 -16.55 5.81
N GLN A 202 17.69 -17.54 4.99
CA GLN A 202 16.82 -18.64 4.58
C GLN A 202 16.18 -19.44 5.72
N PRO A 203 16.88 -19.76 6.84
CA PRO A 203 16.28 -20.44 7.97
C PRO A 203 15.20 -19.60 8.68
N PHE A 204 15.29 -18.27 8.60
CA PHE A 204 14.42 -17.33 9.32
C PHE A 204 13.17 -16.95 8.53
N ALA A 205 13.11 -17.26 7.23
CA ALA A 205 11.95 -16.96 6.40
C ALA A 205 10.69 -17.70 6.92
N VAL A 206 9.64 -16.94 7.25
CA VAL A 206 8.40 -17.48 7.79
C VAL A 206 7.33 -17.59 6.69
N GLY A 207 6.63 -18.73 6.65
CA GLY A 207 5.54 -19.00 5.71
C GLY A 207 5.98 -19.78 4.46
N ARG A 208 5.12 -20.70 3.99
CA ARG A 208 5.39 -21.59 2.85
C ARG A 208 5.70 -20.81 1.57
N GLN A 209 4.91 -19.77 1.30
CA GLN A 209 5.07 -18.95 0.10
C GLN A 209 6.36 -18.11 0.13
N THR A 210 6.68 -17.48 1.26
CA THR A 210 7.92 -16.71 1.44
C THR A 210 9.15 -17.60 1.28
N LYS A 211 9.14 -18.82 1.85
CA LYS A 211 10.23 -19.80 1.67
C LYS A 211 10.40 -20.24 0.22
N ALA A 212 9.29 -20.50 -0.48
CA ALA A 212 9.33 -20.86 -1.90
C ALA A 212 9.90 -19.73 -2.76
N LEU A 213 9.41 -18.50 -2.56
CA LEU A 213 9.87 -17.31 -3.27
C LEU A 213 11.34 -17.00 -2.98
N LEU A 214 11.79 -17.19 -1.73
CA LEU A 214 13.20 -17.01 -1.39
C LEU A 214 14.09 -18.03 -2.11
N LYS A 215 13.67 -19.30 -2.18
CA LYS A 215 14.41 -20.34 -2.91
C LYS A 215 14.54 -19.98 -4.39
N GLU A 216 13.44 -19.58 -5.01
CA GLU A 216 13.41 -19.12 -6.41
C GLU A 216 14.31 -17.90 -6.61
N THR A 217 14.27 -16.92 -5.69
CA THR A 217 15.15 -15.75 -5.74
C THR A 217 16.63 -16.15 -5.69
N VAL A 218 16.99 -17.05 -4.78
CA VAL A 218 18.38 -17.55 -4.64
C VAL A 218 18.83 -18.31 -5.89
N GLU A 219 17.95 -19.08 -6.52
CA GLU A 219 18.23 -19.77 -7.79
C GLU A 219 18.43 -18.77 -8.93
N LYS A 220 17.53 -17.79 -9.05
CA LYS A 220 17.61 -16.73 -10.06
C LYS A 220 18.91 -15.91 -9.96
N TYR A 221 19.50 -15.78 -8.78
CA TYR A 221 20.77 -15.05 -8.58
C TYR A 221 22.02 -15.90 -8.90
N ARG A 222 21.87 -17.23 -9.03
CA ARG A 222 22.96 -18.13 -9.45
C ARG A 222 23.09 -18.19 -10.98
N GLU A 223 21.99 -17.99 -11.69
CA GLU A 223 21.93 -17.77 -13.15
C GLU A 223 22.45 -16.38 -13.54
#